data_AF-A0A7M4A1X1-F1
#
_entry.id   AF-A0A7M4A1X1-F1
#
_cell.length_a   1.000
_cell.length_b   1.000
_cell.length_c   1.000
_cell.angle_alpha   90.00
_cell.angle_beta   90.00
_cell.angle_gamma   90.00
#
_symmetry.space_group_name_H-M   'P 1'
#
loop_
_entity.id
_entity.type
_entity.pdbx_description
1 polymer ?
#
loop_
_entity_poly.entity_id
_entity_poly.type
_entity_poly.pdbx_seq_one_letter_code
_entity_poly.pdbx_strand_id
1 'polypeptide(L)'
;MGDNKPADSIALTPGKRVLFLTKDLDLIKKQLYDGLDLRMEDLTVEDLLDDINTDVMTPAWVCFDHDPAEIAKNAYAGLMHNGLRVFRENALKDGNFEVIVSGQRKGTGSSRETAAQCERWAGISIVIAASFAPIHERNNINLGQLMGDHEMLKRLQNGESIPLGEFTGQYDPVTQLIVEHGGLFPFAKALKSGALNLAPLDTPERPMTMAERIISRNLVGQPQGQCVKPGDPVIAEVQGGYSHEFTTAQVHTFLQ
;
A
#
# COMPACT_ATOMS: atom_id res chain seq x y z
N MET A 1 3.54 -12.49 9.17
CA MET A 1 2.88 -11.22 9.53
C MET A 1 1.40 -11.42 9.32
N GLY A 2 0.58 -11.09 10.32
CA GLY A 2 -0.77 -11.62 10.42
C GLY A 2 -1.73 -11.11 9.35
N ASP A 3 -2.64 -11.98 8.94
CA ASP A 3 -3.96 -11.72 8.32
C ASP A 3 -4.83 -10.81 9.22
N ASN A 4 -4.25 -9.78 9.83
CA ASN A 4 -4.90 -8.99 10.84
C ASN A 4 -5.64 -7.86 10.15
N LYS A 5 -6.95 -8.03 10.13
CA LYS A 5 -7.93 -6.98 9.92
C LYS A 5 -7.48 -5.69 10.63
N PRO A 6 -7.46 -4.52 9.96
CA PRO A 6 -7.23 -3.25 10.65
C PRO A 6 -8.27 -3.03 11.76
N ALA A 7 -7.88 -2.30 12.81
CA ALA A 7 -8.80 -1.91 13.86
C ALA A 7 -9.83 -0.91 13.34
N ASP A 8 -11.03 -0.90 13.93
CA ASP A 8 -12.10 0.04 13.55
C ASP A 8 -11.73 1.52 13.85
N SER A 9 -10.74 1.73 14.71
CA SER A 9 -10.16 3.03 15.04
C SER A 9 -8.63 2.91 15.10
N ILE A 10 -7.94 3.84 14.44
CA ILE A 10 -6.51 3.83 14.19
C ILE A 10 -5.84 4.91 15.03
N ALA A 11 -4.92 4.51 15.89
CA ALA A 11 -4.05 5.40 16.64
C ALA A 11 -2.59 4.93 16.47
N LEU A 12 -1.62 5.81 16.69
CA LEU A 12 -0.21 5.41 16.69
C LEU A 12 0.06 4.44 17.84
N THR A 13 0.74 3.34 17.53
CA THR A 13 1.11 2.35 18.56
C THR A 13 2.12 2.98 19.53
N PRO A 14 1.90 2.92 20.85
CA PRO A 14 2.83 3.47 21.82
C PRO A 14 4.26 2.95 21.63
N GLY A 15 5.23 3.85 21.51
CA GLY A 15 6.65 3.54 21.31
C GLY A 15 7.06 3.28 19.85
N LYS A 16 6.11 3.23 18.90
CA LYS A 16 6.43 3.26 17.47
C LYS A 16 6.75 4.70 17.02
N ARG A 17 7.58 4.80 15.98
CA ARG A 17 8.08 6.06 15.44
C ARG A 17 7.51 6.35 14.06
N VAL A 18 7.63 7.60 13.64
CA VAL A 18 7.27 8.07 12.30
C VAL A 18 8.54 8.41 11.53
N LEU A 19 8.70 7.86 10.33
CA LEU A 19 9.85 8.16 9.46
C LEU A 19 9.46 9.19 8.40
N PHE A 20 10.09 10.35 8.44
CA PHE A 20 9.95 11.40 7.43
C PHE A 20 11.04 11.28 6.38
N LEU A 21 10.63 11.07 5.13
CA LEU A 21 11.50 11.13 3.97
C LEU A 21 11.61 12.59 3.54
N THR A 22 12.67 13.26 3.97
CA THR A 22 12.93 14.69 3.75
C THR A 22 13.87 14.93 2.57
N LYS A 23 13.84 16.13 2.00
CA LYS A 23 14.81 16.60 1.00
C LYS A 23 16.22 16.74 1.60
N ASP A 24 16.31 17.09 2.87
CA ASP A 24 17.55 16.96 3.65
C ASP A 24 17.77 15.49 4.04
N LEU A 25 18.66 14.80 3.33
CA LEU A 25 18.94 13.38 3.55
C LEU A 25 19.66 13.11 4.88
N ASP A 26 20.27 14.11 5.51
CA ASP A 26 20.89 13.95 6.83
C ASP A 26 19.84 13.89 7.94
N LEU A 27 18.68 14.55 7.79
CA LEU A 27 17.54 14.37 8.70
C LEU A 27 16.99 12.94 8.63
N ILE A 28 16.96 12.31 7.45
CA ILE A 28 16.58 10.90 7.32
C ILE A 28 17.56 10.02 8.12
N LYS A 29 18.87 10.23 7.95
CA LYS A 29 19.90 9.45 8.68
C LYS A 29 19.79 9.62 10.19
N LYS A 30 19.56 10.84 10.68
CA LYS A 30 19.38 11.11 12.12
C LYS A 30 18.18 10.36 12.68
N GLN A 31 17.08 10.25 11.92
CA GLN A 31 15.94 9.43 12.32
C GLN A 31 16.31 7.94 12.37
N LEU A 32 17.00 7.43 11.34
CA LEU A 32 17.37 6.02 11.24
C LEU A 32 18.38 5.58 12.31
N TYR A 33 19.38 6.41 12.61
CA TYR A 33 20.57 5.96 13.35
C TYR A 33 20.81 6.70 14.67
N ASP A 34 20.32 7.93 14.81
CA ASP A 34 20.61 8.79 15.97
C ASP A 34 19.38 8.97 16.88
N GLY A 35 18.25 8.34 16.56
CA GLY A 35 17.04 8.36 17.37
C GLY A 35 16.22 9.66 17.26
N LEU A 36 16.49 10.52 16.28
CA LEU A 36 15.70 11.72 16.04
C LEU A 36 14.24 11.34 15.74
N ASP A 37 13.29 11.87 16.51
CA ASP A 37 11.86 11.61 16.31
C ASP A 37 11.18 12.92 15.93
N LEU A 38 10.87 13.07 14.64
CA LEU A 38 10.27 14.28 14.09
C LEU A 38 8.75 14.22 14.20
N ARG A 39 8.13 15.40 14.21
CA ARG A 39 6.70 15.59 14.14
C ARG A 39 6.35 16.35 12.86
N MET A 40 5.12 16.17 12.38
CA MET A 40 4.65 16.90 11.20
C MET A 40 4.58 18.42 11.43
N GLU A 41 4.67 18.90 12.67
CA GLU A 41 4.80 20.33 13.00
C GLU A 41 6.23 20.89 12.87
N ASP A 42 7.25 20.02 12.81
CA ASP A 42 8.66 20.41 12.67
C ASP A 42 9.04 20.70 11.20
N LEU A 43 8.18 20.33 10.25
CA LEU A 43 8.43 20.35 8.81
C LEU A 43 7.22 20.91 8.07
N THR A 44 7.45 21.44 6.86
CA THR A 44 6.37 21.66 5.90
C THR A 44 6.34 20.54 4.86
N VAL A 45 5.24 20.45 4.09
CA VAL A 45 5.13 19.44 3.01
C VAL A 45 6.22 19.65 1.96
N GLU A 46 6.65 20.90 1.75
CA GLU A 46 7.71 21.27 0.82
C GLU A 46 9.09 20.76 1.27
N ASP A 47 9.31 20.49 2.55
CA ASP A 47 10.56 19.88 3.06
C ASP A 47 10.64 18.38 2.77
N LEU A 48 9.51 17.75 2.41
CA LEU A 48 9.42 16.33 2.17
C LEU A 48 9.87 15.96 0.75
N LEU A 49 10.41 14.75 0.64
CA LEU A 49 10.92 14.21 -0.61
C LEU A 49 9.76 13.87 -1.54
N ASP A 50 9.78 14.48 -2.72
CA ASP A 50 8.85 14.24 -3.82
C ASP A 50 9.40 13.17 -4.77
N ASP A 51 8.56 12.63 -5.66
CA ASP A 51 8.97 11.76 -6.77
C ASP A 51 9.79 10.53 -6.36
N ILE A 52 9.52 9.99 -5.18
CA ILE A 52 10.12 8.74 -4.72
C ILE A 52 9.64 7.62 -5.65
N ASN A 53 10.49 7.23 -6.59
CA ASN A 53 10.16 6.19 -7.54
C ASN A 53 10.47 4.79 -7.00
N THR A 54 9.91 3.77 -7.66
CA THR A 54 10.06 2.37 -7.24
C THR A 54 11.49 1.84 -7.37
N ASP A 55 12.36 2.45 -8.19
CA ASP A 55 13.79 2.12 -8.25
C ASP A 55 14.58 2.64 -7.04
N VAL A 56 14.18 3.79 -6.47
CA VAL A 56 14.73 4.30 -5.21
C VAL A 56 14.34 3.39 -4.05
N MET A 57 13.07 2.97 -4.00
CA MET A 57 12.53 2.12 -2.95
C MET A 57 13.08 0.69 -3.02
N THR A 58 13.12 0.11 -4.22
CA THR A 58 13.62 -1.25 -4.47
C THR A 58 14.32 -1.29 -5.83
N PRO A 59 15.64 -1.06 -5.87
CA PRO A 59 16.44 -1.21 -7.08
C PRO A 59 16.25 -2.59 -7.72
N ALA A 60 16.51 -2.72 -9.02
CA ALA A 60 16.27 -3.96 -9.76
C ALA A 60 16.90 -5.21 -9.10
N TRP A 61 18.10 -5.09 -8.54
CA TRP A 61 18.78 -6.22 -7.88
C TRP A 61 18.10 -6.66 -6.57
N VAL A 62 17.40 -5.75 -5.88
CA VAL A 62 16.58 -6.11 -4.70
C VAL A 62 15.36 -6.92 -5.13
N CYS A 63 14.83 -6.64 -6.32
CA CYS A 63 13.64 -7.30 -6.85
C CYS A 63 13.89 -8.73 -7.35
N PHE A 64 15.14 -9.22 -7.33
CA PHE A 64 15.45 -10.63 -7.60
C PHE A 64 15.13 -11.55 -6.43
N ASP A 65 14.93 -11.00 -5.24
CA ASP A 65 14.43 -11.79 -4.13
C ASP A 65 12.92 -12.03 -4.28
N HIS A 66 12.48 -13.19 -3.81
CA HIS A 66 11.09 -13.60 -3.86
C HIS A 66 10.38 -13.52 -2.51
N ASP A 67 11.14 -13.55 -1.41
CA ASP A 67 10.61 -13.40 -0.07
C ASP A 67 10.50 -11.90 0.26
N PRO A 68 9.30 -11.36 0.48
CA PRO A 68 9.14 -9.96 0.89
C PRO A 68 9.93 -9.57 2.15
N ALA A 69 10.21 -10.53 3.04
CA ALA A 69 11.03 -10.28 4.23
C ALA A 69 12.51 -10.01 3.91
N GLU A 70 13.03 -10.61 2.83
CA GLU A 70 14.38 -10.37 2.30
C GLU A 70 14.43 -9.07 1.50
N ILE A 71 13.40 -8.80 0.69
CA ILE A 71 13.22 -7.51 0.00
C ILE A 71 13.25 -6.35 1.00
N ALA A 72 12.53 -6.48 2.12
CA ALA A 72 12.44 -5.45 3.16
C ALA A 72 13.79 -5.10 3.81
N LYS A 73 14.77 -6.02 3.83
CA LYS A 73 16.13 -5.71 4.34
C LYS A 73 16.81 -4.61 3.54
N ASN A 74 16.45 -4.46 2.27
CA ASN A 74 17.03 -3.49 1.35
C ASN A 74 16.03 -2.42 0.91
N ALA A 75 15.02 -2.14 1.73
CA ALA A 75 14.11 -1.01 1.51
C ALA A 75 14.90 0.30 1.36
N TYR A 76 14.56 1.09 0.35
CA TYR A 76 15.20 2.35 -0.01
C TYR A 76 16.69 2.26 -0.37
N ALA A 77 17.17 1.09 -0.79
CA ALA A 77 18.59 0.92 -1.14
C ALA A 77 19.04 1.75 -2.35
N GLY A 78 18.12 2.30 -3.14
CA GLY A 78 18.42 3.21 -4.25
C GLY A 78 18.60 4.67 -3.82
N LEU A 79 18.26 5.03 -2.58
CA LEU A 79 18.45 6.38 -2.07
C LEU A 79 19.91 6.57 -1.65
N MET A 80 20.68 7.25 -2.50
CA MET A 80 22.13 7.45 -2.34
C MET A 80 22.46 8.88 -1.91
N HIS A 81 23.43 9.01 -1.01
CA HIS A 81 24.00 10.29 -0.60
C HIS A 81 25.51 10.14 -0.38
N ASN A 82 26.33 10.96 -1.07
CA ASN A 82 27.80 10.91 -1.03
C ASN A 82 28.38 9.51 -1.30
N GLY A 83 27.80 8.79 -2.26
CA GLY A 83 28.25 7.45 -2.66
C GLY A 83 27.85 6.32 -1.69
N LEU A 84 27.13 6.63 -0.62
CA LEU A 84 26.62 5.66 0.34
C LEU A 84 25.09 5.61 0.31
N ARG A 85 24.51 4.46 0.65
CA ARG A 85 23.06 4.36 0.85
C ARG A 85 22.66 5.16 2.09
N VAL A 86 21.58 5.93 1.97
CA VAL A 86 20.93 6.56 3.13
C VAL A 86 20.37 5.49 4.06
N PHE A 87 19.73 4.47 3.47
CA PHE A 87 19.25 3.28 4.15
C PHE A 87 20.27 2.15 4.02
N ARG A 88 20.94 1.82 5.13
CA ARG A 88 21.75 0.61 5.24
C ARG A 88 20.83 -0.61 5.26
N GLU A 89 21.41 -1.79 5.06
CA GLU A 89 20.66 -3.03 5.21
C GLU A 89 19.98 -3.09 6.59
N ASN A 90 18.71 -3.50 6.60
CA ASN A 90 17.80 -3.54 7.75
C ASN A 90 17.44 -2.19 8.39
N ALA A 91 17.92 -1.05 7.89
CA ALA A 91 17.72 0.25 8.55
C ALA A 91 16.24 0.61 8.79
N LEU A 92 15.36 0.34 7.81
CA LEU A 92 13.92 0.58 7.98
C LEU A 92 13.29 -0.41 8.98
N LYS A 93 13.66 -1.68 8.88
CA LYS A 93 13.12 -2.79 9.68
C LYS A 93 13.48 -2.66 11.16
N ASP A 94 14.72 -2.27 11.44
CA ASP A 94 15.26 -2.12 12.79
C ASP A 94 14.91 -0.77 13.41
N GLY A 95 14.43 0.18 12.61
CA GLY A 95 14.14 1.56 13.02
C GLY A 95 12.89 1.73 13.90
N ASN A 96 12.10 0.67 14.08
CA ASN A 96 10.86 0.65 14.86
C ASN A 96 9.81 1.68 14.40
N PHE A 97 9.77 1.92 13.08
CA PHE A 97 8.78 2.80 12.47
C PHE A 97 7.48 2.07 12.18
N GLU A 98 6.36 2.76 12.33
CA GLU A 98 5.03 2.27 11.95
C GLU A 98 4.44 3.10 10.79
N VAL A 99 4.88 4.35 10.66
CA VAL A 99 4.41 5.30 9.65
C VAL A 99 5.59 5.79 8.83
N ILE A 100 5.39 5.90 7.51
CA ILE A 100 6.35 6.55 6.60
C ILE A 100 5.71 7.74 5.90
N VAL A 101 6.44 8.84 5.81
CA VAL A 101 5.92 10.14 5.36
C VAL A 101 6.74 10.67 4.19
N SER A 102 6.07 11.12 3.13
CA SER A 102 6.72 11.71 1.95
C SER A 102 5.93 12.89 1.38
N GLY A 103 6.49 13.56 0.38
CA GLY A 103 5.85 14.65 -0.34
C GLY A 103 4.91 14.15 -1.43
N GLN A 104 5.03 14.74 -2.62
CA GLN A 104 4.21 14.49 -3.79
C GLN A 104 4.66 13.23 -4.56
N ARG A 105 3.69 12.55 -5.18
CA ARG A 105 3.88 11.46 -6.14
C ARG A 105 4.75 10.31 -5.59
N LYS A 106 4.39 9.78 -4.43
CA LYS A 106 5.03 8.58 -3.87
C LYS A 106 4.79 7.36 -4.77
N GLY A 107 5.85 6.62 -5.08
CA GLY A 107 5.80 5.34 -5.79
C GLY A 107 5.71 5.45 -7.31
N THR A 108 6.30 6.50 -7.90
CA THR A 108 6.34 6.67 -9.37
C THR A 108 7.19 5.62 -10.08
N GLY A 109 7.04 5.51 -11.39
CA GLY A 109 7.86 4.64 -12.23
C GLY A 109 7.25 3.26 -12.43
N SER A 110 8.09 2.23 -12.35
CA SER A 110 7.71 0.87 -12.74
C SER A 110 6.68 0.24 -11.79
N SER A 111 5.81 -0.62 -12.33
CA SER A 111 4.76 -1.36 -11.60
C SER A 111 5.36 -2.49 -10.74
N ARG A 112 6.13 -2.12 -9.72
CA ARG A 112 6.78 -3.04 -8.79
C ARG A 112 6.02 -3.06 -7.47
N GLU A 113 5.30 -4.16 -7.22
CA GLU A 113 4.66 -4.38 -5.91
C GLU A 113 5.70 -4.49 -4.78
N THR A 114 6.92 -4.93 -5.11
CA THR A 114 8.06 -5.00 -4.19
C THR A 114 8.35 -3.68 -3.46
N ALA A 115 8.04 -2.53 -4.08
CA ALA A 115 8.20 -1.22 -3.44
C ALA A 115 7.24 -1.01 -2.26
N ALA A 116 5.99 -1.46 -2.37
CA ALA A 116 5.05 -1.42 -1.25
C ALA A 116 5.33 -2.55 -0.24
N GLN A 117 5.73 -3.73 -0.74
CA GLN A 117 6.10 -4.88 0.11
C GLN A 117 7.28 -4.54 1.03
N CYS A 118 8.31 -3.84 0.55
CA CYS A 118 9.49 -3.55 1.37
C CYS A 118 9.15 -2.70 2.61
N GLU A 119 8.22 -1.73 2.48
CA GLU A 119 7.70 -0.95 3.60
C GLU A 119 6.85 -1.82 4.53
N ARG A 120 5.90 -2.58 3.96
CA ARG A 120 4.97 -3.41 4.72
C ARG A 120 5.70 -4.45 5.57
N TRP A 121 6.69 -5.14 5.01
CA TRP A 121 7.50 -6.15 5.72
C TRP A 121 8.59 -5.56 6.61
N ALA A 122 8.91 -4.26 6.46
CA ALA A 122 9.71 -3.54 7.44
C ALA A 122 8.90 -3.06 8.66
N GLY A 123 7.58 -3.23 8.65
CA GLY A 123 6.69 -2.90 9.77
C GLY A 123 5.85 -1.63 9.57
N ILE A 124 5.89 -1.03 8.39
CA ILE A 124 5.07 0.15 8.07
C ILE A 124 3.63 -0.29 7.79
N SER A 125 2.70 0.20 8.62
CA SER A 125 1.26 -0.04 8.47
C SER A 125 0.52 1.15 7.87
N ILE A 126 1.05 2.37 8.03
CA ILE A 126 0.45 3.62 7.54
C ILE A 126 1.45 4.35 6.63
N VAL A 127 1.00 4.78 5.47
CA VAL A 127 1.77 5.55 4.50
C VAL A 127 1.14 6.92 4.31
N ILE A 128 1.90 7.97 4.58
CA ILE A 128 1.45 9.36 4.48
C ILE A 128 2.17 10.05 3.33
N ALA A 129 1.41 10.63 2.42
CA ALA A 129 1.96 11.41 1.31
C ALA A 129 1.00 12.51 0.87
N ALA A 130 1.52 13.52 0.16
CA ALA A 130 0.66 14.55 -0.43
C ALA A 130 -0.07 14.00 -1.66
N SER A 131 0.53 13.04 -2.36
CA SER A 131 -0.12 12.28 -3.43
C SER A 131 0.60 10.96 -3.70
N PHE A 132 -0.14 9.99 -4.23
CA PHE A 132 0.35 8.66 -4.56
C PHE A 132 0.31 8.44 -6.07
N ALA A 133 1.28 7.70 -6.61
CA ALA A 133 1.18 7.19 -7.98
C ALA A 133 0.10 6.10 -8.03
N PRO A 134 -0.83 6.11 -9.02
CA PRO A 134 -2.01 5.24 -9.00
C PRO A 134 -1.73 3.74 -8.91
N ILE A 135 -0.60 3.27 -9.46
CA ILE A 135 -0.20 1.86 -9.38
C ILE A 135 0.33 1.52 -7.98
N HIS A 136 1.11 2.42 -7.39
CA HIS A 136 1.64 2.22 -6.04
C HIS A 136 0.50 2.22 -5.02
N GLU A 137 -0.44 3.15 -5.14
CA GLU A 137 -1.65 3.21 -4.31
C GLU A 137 -2.40 1.86 -4.31
N ARG A 138 -2.61 1.26 -5.49
CA ARG A 138 -3.24 -0.06 -5.62
C ARG A 138 -2.42 -1.16 -4.95
N ASN A 139 -1.09 -1.10 -5.02
CA ASN A 139 -0.23 -2.07 -4.33
C ASN A 139 -0.33 -1.93 -2.81
N ASN A 140 -0.38 -0.70 -2.27
CA ASN A 140 -0.60 -0.48 -0.84
C ASN A 140 -1.96 -1.03 -0.40
N ILE A 141 -3.02 -0.80 -1.17
CA ILE A 141 -4.37 -1.38 -0.93
C ILE A 141 -4.32 -2.90 -0.94
N ASN A 142 -3.66 -3.51 -1.93
CA ASN A 142 -3.54 -4.97 -2.04
C ASN A 142 -2.85 -5.58 -0.81
N LEU A 143 -1.87 -4.88 -0.24
CA LEU A 143 -1.12 -5.29 0.95
C LEU A 143 -1.78 -4.87 2.27
N GLY A 144 -2.94 -4.18 2.22
CA GLY A 144 -3.67 -3.71 3.38
C GLY A 144 -2.98 -2.59 4.15
N GLN A 145 -2.09 -1.83 3.52
CA GLN A 145 -1.52 -0.62 4.12
C GLN A 145 -2.53 0.52 4.07
N LEU A 146 -2.67 1.24 5.18
CA LEU A 146 -3.50 2.44 5.24
C LEU A 146 -2.75 3.60 4.61
N MET A 147 -3.46 4.40 3.82
CA MET A 147 -2.92 5.63 3.23
C MET A 147 -3.69 6.83 3.73
N GLY A 148 -2.97 7.90 4.05
CA GLY A 148 -3.55 9.13 4.55
C GLY A 148 -2.74 10.35 4.17
N ASP A 149 -3.21 11.52 4.59
CA ASP A 149 -2.55 12.80 4.36
C ASP A 149 -1.81 13.32 5.61
N HIS A 150 -1.10 14.44 5.44
CA HIS A 150 -0.31 15.05 6.51
C HIS A 150 -1.16 15.61 7.66
N GLU A 151 -2.44 15.95 7.42
CA GLU A 151 -3.34 16.43 8.47
C GLU A 151 -3.83 15.27 9.34
N MET A 152 -4.14 14.13 8.74
CA MET A 152 -4.38 12.88 9.49
C MET A 152 -3.17 12.54 10.36
N LEU A 153 -1.95 12.67 9.84
CA LEU A 153 -0.74 12.42 10.64
C LEU A 153 -0.61 13.37 11.84
N LYS A 154 -0.89 14.68 11.68
CA LYS A 154 -0.87 15.62 12.80
C LYS A 154 -1.84 15.21 13.90
N ARG A 155 -3.05 14.80 13.54
CA ARG A 155 -4.08 14.31 14.46
C ARG A 155 -3.62 13.04 15.20
N LEU A 156 -3.11 12.06 14.46
CA LEU A 156 -2.53 10.84 15.02
C LEU A 156 -1.37 11.13 15.99
N GLN A 157 -0.46 12.03 15.62
CA GLN A 157 0.67 12.46 16.48
C GLN A 157 0.25 13.29 17.70
N ASN A 158 -0.97 13.84 17.70
CA ASN A 158 -1.60 14.51 18.85
C ASN A 158 -2.40 13.54 19.73
N GLY A 159 -2.31 12.24 19.47
CA GLY A 159 -2.96 11.19 20.26
C GLY A 159 -4.42 10.94 19.89
N GLU A 160 -4.89 11.49 18.76
CA GLU A 160 -6.22 11.18 18.26
C GLU A 160 -6.29 9.75 17.71
N SER A 161 -7.42 9.09 17.93
CA SER A 161 -7.75 7.81 17.30
C SER A 161 -8.74 8.07 16.15
N ILE A 162 -8.29 7.87 14.92
CA ILE A 162 -9.04 8.19 13.70
C ILE A 162 -9.86 6.96 13.27
N PRO A 163 -11.17 7.07 13.00
CA PRO A 163 -11.96 5.94 12.49
C PRO A 163 -11.40 5.37 11.19
N LEU A 164 -11.42 4.04 11.03
CA LEU A 164 -10.95 3.37 9.81
C LEU A 164 -11.66 3.90 8.55
N GLY A 165 -12.95 4.21 8.66
CA GLY A 165 -13.75 4.80 7.57
C GLY A 165 -13.21 6.13 7.05
N GLU A 166 -12.39 6.86 7.83
CA GLU A 166 -11.76 8.09 7.36
C GLU A 166 -10.60 7.80 6.38
N PHE A 167 -9.90 6.67 6.55
CA PHE A 167 -8.86 6.20 5.61
C PHE A 167 -9.46 5.58 4.34
N THR A 168 -10.64 4.95 4.46
CA THR A 168 -11.23 4.16 3.37
C THR A 168 -12.36 4.88 2.63
N GLY A 169 -12.96 5.93 3.20
CA GLY A 169 -14.18 6.55 2.69
C GLY A 169 -14.08 7.18 1.30
N GLN A 170 -12.85 7.44 0.82
CA GLN A 170 -12.59 7.90 -0.55
C GLN A 170 -12.70 6.80 -1.61
N TYR A 171 -12.68 5.53 -1.20
CA TYR A 171 -12.72 4.38 -2.09
C TYR A 171 -14.14 3.90 -2.36
N ASP A 172 -14.31 3.16 -3.45
CA ASP A 172 -15.55 2.45 -3.72
C ASP A 172 -15.80 1.33 -2.68
N PRO A 173 -17.06 0.87 -2.50
CA PRO A 173 -17.40 -0.14 -1.50
C PRO A 173 -16.60 -1.44 -1.56
N VAL A 174 -16.14 -1.88 -2.74
CA VAL A 174 -15.35 -3.12 -2.85
C VAL A 174 -13.92 -2.87 -2.40
N THR A 175 -13.33 -1.75 -2.81
CA THR A 175 -11.99 -1.35 -2.35
C THR A 175 -11.96 -1.08 -0.85
N GLN A 176 -13.01 -0.48 -0.27
CA GLN A 176 -13.17 -0.36 1.19
C GLN A 176 -13.10 -1.74 1.86
N LEU A 177 -13.89 -2.70 1.38
CA LEU A 177 -13.87 -4.07 1.91
C LEU A 177 -12.49 -4.73 1.79
N ILE A 178 -11.75 -4.50 0.70
CA ILE A 178 -10.38 -5.03 0.54
C ILE A 178 -9.48 -4.52 1.66
N VAL A 179 -9.44 -3.21 1.88
CA VAL A 179 -8.61 -2.60 2.93
C VAL A 179 -9.06 -3.04 4.31
N GLU A 180 -10.37 -3.02 4.56
CA GLU A 180 -10.98 -3.41 5.85
C GLU A 180 -10.76 -4.88 6.21
N HIS A 181 -10.46 -5.75 5.25
CA HIS A 181 -10.10 -7.14 5.53
C HIS A 181 -8.59 -7.35 5.67
N GLY A 182 -7.78 -6.30 5.54
CA GLY A 182 -6.32 -6.38 5.63
C GLY A 182 -5.63 -6.66 4.30
N GLY A 183 -6.28 -6.33 3.18
CA GLY A 183 -5.74 -6.44 1.83
C GLY A 183 -6.43 -7.49 0.97
N LEU A 184 -5.93 -7.65 -0.26
CA LEU A 184 -6.58 -8.41 -1.32
C LEU A 184 -6.70 -9.90 -1.01
N PHE A 185 -5.66 -10.51 -0.43
CA PHE A 185 -5.69 -11.96 -0.13
C PHE A 185 -6.63 -12.31 1.02
N PRO A 186 -6.59 -11.63 2.19
CA PRO A 186 -7.59 -11.84 3.24
C PRO A 186 -9.03 -11.62 2.74
N PHE A 187 -9.26 -10.55 1.95
CA PHE A 187 -10.55 -10.29 1.30
C PHE A 187 -11.00 -11.45 0.41
N ALA A 188 -10.12 -11.93 -0.49
CA ALA A 188 -10.43 -13.02 -1.40
C ALA A 188 -10.74 -14.33 -0.65
N LYS A 189 -10.03 -14.61 0.44
CA LYS A 189 -10.27 -15.76 1.32
C LYS A 189 -11.63 -15.65 2.02
N ALA A 190 -11.96 -14.47 2.54
CA ALA A 190 -13.27 -14.21 3.16
C ALA A 190 -14.41 -14.39 2.16
N LEU A 191 -14.28 -13.81 0.96
CA LEU A 191 -15.27 -13.95 -0.12
C LEU A 191 -15.46 -15.40 -0.55
N LYS A 192 -14.36 -16.14 -0.78
CA LYS A 192 -14.41 -17.56 -1.17
C LYS A 192 -15.04 -18.46 -0.11
N SER A 193 -14.85 -18.14 1.17
CA SER A 193 -15.45 -18.88 2.29
C SER A 193 -16.92 -18.55 2.56
N GLY A 194 -17.46 -17.49 1.94
CA GLY A 194 -18.80 -16.97 2.22
C GLY A 194 -18.90 -16.15 3.51
N ALA A 195 -17.77 -15.84 4.17
CA ALA A 195 -17.73 -14.96 5.34
C ALA A 195 -17.99 -13.48 4.99
N LEU A 196 -17.80 -13.13 3.72
CA LEU A 196 -18.08 -11.81 3.16
C LEU A 196 -18.98 -11.95 1.93
N ASN A 197 -19.99 -11.09 1.82
CA ASN A 197 -20.84 -10.98 0.64
C ASN A 197 -20.65 -9.61 -0.01
N LEU A 198 -20.60 -9.58 -1.34
CA LEU A 198 -20.58 -8.35 -2.10
C LEU A 198 -21.98 -7.76 -2.18
N ALA A 199 -22.10 -6.44 -2.13
CA ALA A 199 -23.36 -5.77 -2.38
C ALA A 199 -23.84 -6.08 -3.81
N PRO A 200 -25.16 -6.22 -4.03
CA PRO A 200 -25.69 -6.40 -5.38
C PRO A 200 -25.39 -5.17 -6.24
N LEU A 201 -25.15 -5.41 -7.53
CA LEU A 201 -25.04 -4.33 -8.51
C LEU A 201 -26.44 -3.87 -8.93
N ASP A 202 -26.67 -2.56 -8.88
CA ASP A 202 -27.95 -1.94 -9.24
C ASP A 202 -27.99 -1.42 -10.69
N THR A 203 -27.02 -1.79 -11.52
CA THR A 203 -26.98 -1.35 -12.92
C THR A 203 -28.10 -2.03 -13.71
N PRO A 204 -29.07 -1.27 -14.26
CA PRO A 204 -30.21 -1.83 -14.96
C PRO A 204 -29.80 -2.45 -16.31
N GLU A 205 -30.71 -3.23 -16.89
CA GLU A 205 -30.50 -3.78 -18.23
C GLU A 205 -30.24 -2.67 -19.26
N ARG A 206 -29.13 -2.78 -19.98
CA ARG A 206 -28.72 -1.79 -20.97
C ARG A 206 -27.80 -2.40 -22.05
N PRO A 207 -27.66 -1.73 -23.20
CA PRO A 207 -26.59 -2.05 -24.13
C PRO A 207 -25.22 -1.87 -23.49
N MET A 208 -24.38 -2.91 -23.60
CA MET A 208 -23.01 -2.95 -23.11
C MET A 208 -22.01 -3.03 -24.27
N THR A 209 -20.90 -2.33 -24.11
CA THR A 209 -19.68 -2.44 -24.91
C THR A 209 -19.06 -3.83 -24.78
N MET A 210 -18.08 -4.14 -25.64
CA MET A 210 -17.36 -5.41 -25.56
C MET A 210 -16.64 -5.60 -24.21
N ALA A 211 -16.01 -4.55 -23.67
CA ALA A 211 -15.32 -4.62 -22.37
C ALA A 211 -16.30 -4.87 -21.22
N GLU A 212 -17.42 -4.14 -21.18
CA GLU A 212 -18.49 -4.34 -20.19
C GLU A 212 -19.06 -5.76 -20.28
N ARG A 213 -19.24 -6.32 -21.48
CA ARG A 213 -19.68 -7.71 -21.65
C ARG A 213 -18.67 -8.73 -21.14
N ILE A 214 -17.37 -8.50 -21.34
CA ILE A 214 -16.32 -9.38 -20.81
C ILE A 214 -16.35 -9.37 -19.28
N ILE A 215 -16.49 -8.19 -18.66
CA ILE A 215 -16.59 -8.06 -17.20
C ILE A 215 -17.87 -8.72 -16.68
N SER A 216 -19.03 -8.36 -17.23
CA SER A 216 -20.36 -8.89 -16.89
C SER A 216 -20.40 -10.43 -16.92
N ARG A 217 -19.77 -11.04 -17.93
CA ARG A 217 -19.71 -12.50 -18.06
C ARG A 217 -18.92 -13.18 -16.95
N ASN A 218 -17.95 -12.49 -16.34
CA ASN A 218 -17.02 -13.04 -15.36
C ASN A 218 -17.29 -12.53 -13.94
N LEU A 219 -18.44 -11.91 -13.66
CA LEU A 219 -18.73 -11.36 -12.33
C LEU A 219 -18.75 -12.45 -11.26
N VAL A 220 -18.13 -12.15 -10.12
CA VAL A 220 -18.17 -12.99 -8.91
C VAL A 220 -19.25 -12.45 -7.96
N GLY A 221 -20.10 -13.34 -7.45
CA GLY A 221 -21.12 -12.98 -6.45
C GLY A 221 -22.32 -12.19 -6.99
N GLN A 222 -22.48 -12.11 -8.31
CA GLN A 222 -23.60 -11.39 -8.96
C GLN A 222 -24.43 -12.35 -9.83
N PRO A 223 -25.71 -12.04 -10.09
CA PRO A 223 -26.55 -12.85 -10.99
C PRO A 223 -25.97 -12.95 -12.41
N GLN A 224 -26.17 -14.09 -13.06
CA GLN A 224 -25.76 -14.28 -14.45
C GLN A 224 -26.48 -13.28 -15.36
N GLY A 225 -25.72 -12.56 -16.20
CA GLY A 225 -26.27 -11.55 -17.11
C GLY A 225 -26.41 -10.16 -16.49
N GLN A 226 -26.00 -9.96 -15.24
CA GLN A 226 -25.95 -8.65 -14.59
C GLN A 226 -25.17 -7.64 -15.47
N CYS A 227 -25.81 -6.52 -15.81
CA CYS A 227 -25.19 -5.46 -16.59
C CYS A 227 -24.22 -4.66 -15.72
N VAL A 228 -23.20 -4.07 -16.36
CA VAL A 228 -22.22 -3.19 -15.72
C VAL A 228 -22.10 -1.87 -16.49
N LYS A 229 -21.57 -0.85 -15.81
CA LYS A 229 -21.23 0.46 -16.40
C LYS A 229 -19.92 0.99 -15.82
N PRO A 230 -19.29 2.02 -16.45
CA PRO A 230 -18.11 2.65 -15.87
C PRO A 230 -18.39 3.18 -14.46
N GLY A 231 -17.47 2.91 -13.54
CA GLY A 231 -17.59 3.27 -12.13
C GLY A 231 -18.22 2.20 -11.24
N ASP A 232 -18.79 1.13 -11.81
CA ASP A 232 -19.25 -0.01 -11.00
C ASP A 232 -18.04 -0.73 -10.38
N PRO A 233 -18.01 -0.90 -9.04
CA PRO A 233 -16.97 -1.66 -8.38
C PRO A 233 -17.32 -3.15 -8.45
N VAL A 234 -16.47 -3.93 -9.11
CA VAL A 234 -16.74 -5.34 -9.41
C VAL A 234 -15.56 -6.23 -9.08
N ILE A 235 -15.86 -7.44 -8.65
CA ILE A 235 -14.91 -8.55 -8.65
C ILE A 235 -15.22 -9.43 -9.86
N ALA A 236 -14.22 -9.68 -10.68
CA ALA A 236 -14.33 -10.55 -11.85
C ALA A 236 -13.36 -11.73 -11.73
N GLU A 237 -13.84 -12.90 -12.12
CA GLU A 237 -13.02 -14.11 -12.23
C GLU A 237 -11.97 -13.94 -13.33
N VAL A 238 -10.71 -14.20 -12.98
CA VAL A 238 -9.59 -14.14 -13.92
C VAL A 238 -9.52 -15.44 -14.69
N GLN A 239 -9.74 -15.38 -16.01
CA GLN A 239 -9.76 -16.57 -16.89
C GLN A 239 -8.35 -17.07 -17.27
N GLY A 240 -7.33 -16.24 -17.09
CA GLY A 240 -5.94 -16.57 -17.35
C GLY A 240 -4.99 -15.51 -16.79
N GLY A 241 -3.84 -15.96 -16.28
CA GLY A 241 -2.77 -15.10 -15.77
C GLY A 241 -1.45 -15.44 -16.43
N TYR A 242 -0.61 -14.42 -16.63
CA TYR A 242 0.74 -14.57 -17.14
C TYR A 242 1.72 -14.04 -16.09
N SER A 243 2.87 -14.71 -15.97
CA SER A 243 3.98 -14.27 -15.14
C SER A 243 5.26 -14.35 -15.95
N HIS A 244 6.28 -13.60 -15.52
CA HIS A 244 7.62 -13.61 -16.10
C HIS A 244 8.63 -13.97 -15.01
N GLU A 245 9.85 -14.35 -15.41
CA GLU A 245 10.88 -14.95 -14.53
C GLU A 245 11.13 -14.16 -13.24
N PHE A 246 11.05 -12.82 -13.29
CA PHE A 246 11.23 -11.93 -12.14
C PHE A 246 10.11 -11.99 -11.09
N THR A 247 8.88 -12.34 -11.47
CA THR A 247 7.72 -12.33 -10.56
C THR A 247 7.18 -13.73 -10.27
N THR A 248 7.58 -14.76 -11.02
CA THR A 248 7.06 -16.13 -10.87
C THR A 248 7.31 -16.68 -9.47
N ALA A 249 8.53 -16.51 -8.93
CA ALA A 249 8.84 -16.98 -7.58
C ALA A 249 8.07 -16.23 -6.49
N GLN A 250 7.87 -14.91 -6.66
CA GLN A 250 7.05 -14.10 -5.74
C GLN A 250 5.59 -14.56 -5.77
N VAL A 251 5.00 -14.71 -6.95
CA VAL A 251 3.62 -15.19 -7.12
C VAL A 251 3.44 -16.57 -6.47
N HIS A 252 4.40 -17.48 -6.67
CA HIS A 252 4.35 -18.78 -6.03
C HIS A 252 4.36 -18.68 -4.50
N THR A 253 5.20 -17.81 -3.94
CA THR A 253 5.31 -17.58 -2.49
C THR A 253 4.02 -17.06 -1.88
N PHE A 254 3.31 -16.17 -2.58
CA PHE A 254 2.04 -15.61 -2.11
C PHE A 254 0.82 -16.53 -2.27
N LEU A 255 0.89 -17.55 -3.14
CA LEU A 255 -0.21 -18.46 -3.41
C LEU A 255 -0.12 -19.80 -2.64
N GLN A 256 0.96 -20.03 -1.88
CA GLN A 256 1.05 -21.14 -0.93
C GLN A 256 0.23 -20.87 0.33
#